data_AF-A0A3A4XHL2-F1
#
_entry.id   AF-A0A3A4XHL2-F1
#
_cell.length_a   1.000
_cell.length_b   1.000
_cell.length_c   1.000
_cell.angle_alpha   90.00
_cell.angle_beta   90.00
_cell.angle_gamma   90.00
#
_symmetry.space_group_name_H-M   'P 1'
#
loop_
_entity.id
_entity.type
_entity.pdbx_description
1 polymer ?
#
loop_
_entity_poly.entity_id
_entity_poly.type
_entity_poly.pdbx_seq_one_letter_code
_entity_poly.pdbx_strand_id
1 'polypeptide(L)' 'MSEPNTHKAAAAYQKAIFGDKIPATALFVDDMQKEYERLKQLGVEFTTEPTKTGPVTIAVFNDTCGNLIQLVEQ' A
#
# COMPACT_ATOMS: atom_id res chain seq x y z
N MET A 1 7.65 14.32 -5.60
CA MET A 1 9.05 13.89 -5.51
C MET A 1 9.25 13.35 -4.10
N SER A 2 9.18 12.02 -3.91
CA SER A 2 9.61 11.41 -2.64
C SER A 2 11.12 11.58 -2.51
N GLU A 3 11.57 11.90 -1.30
CA GLU A 3 12.96 12.21 -1.00
C GLU A 3 13.89 11.05 -1.40
N PRO A 4 15.01 11.32 -2.08
CA PRO A 4 15.92 10.29 -2.54
C PRO A 4 16.54 9.58 -1.32
N ASN A 5 16.53 8.26 -1.41
CA ASN A 5 16.99 7.28 -0.43
C ASN A 5 18.51 7.39 -0.18
N THR A 6 18.94 8.52 0.37
CA THR A 6 20.36 8.92 0.49
C THR A 6 21.00 8.33 1.75
N HIS A 7 20.18 7.81 2.67
CA HIS A 7 20.64 7.23 3.93
C HIS A 7 20.57 5.69 3.87
N LYS A 8 21.73 5.01 3.92
CA LYS A 8 21.83 3.54 3.78
C LYS A 8 20.90 2.75 4.71
N ALA A 9 20.61 3.27 5.91
CA ALA A 9 19.68 2.64 6.84
C ALA A 9 18.21 2.66 6.35
N ALA A 10 17.79 3.74 5.68
CA ALA A 10 16.43 3.85 5.13
C ALA A 10 16.22 2.84 3.98
N ALA A 11 17.22 2.67 3.12
CA ALA A 11 17.18 1.67 2.04
C ALA A 11 17.13 0.23 2.57
N ALA A 12 17.87 -0.07 3.64
CA ALA A 12 17.85 -1.39 4.28
C ALA A 12 16.50 -1.67 4.94
N TYR A 13 15.93 -0.68 5.65
CA TYR A 13 14.62 -0.79 6.28
C TYR A 13 13.51 -0.97 5.24
N GLN A 14 13.49 -0.15 4.19
CA GLN A 14 12.52 -0.24 3.09
C GLN A 14 12.54 -1.62 2.41
N LYS A 15 13.73 -2.15 2.13
CA LYS A 15 13.87 -3.49 1.54
C LYS A 15 13.42 -4.60 2.48
N ALA A 16 13.69 -4.49 3.78
CA ALA A 16 13.27 -5.47 4.77
C ALA A 16 11.74 -5.53 4.89
N ILE A 17 11.08 -4.39 5.09
CA ILE A 17 9.62 -4.36 5.24
C ILE A 17 8.89 -4.79 3.95
N PHE A 18 9.43 -4.44 2.77
CA PHE A 18 8.87 -4.88 1.50
C PHE A 18 9.03 -6.41 1.32
N GLY A 19 10.19 -6.97 1.68
CA GLY A 19 10.42 -8.42 1.68
C GLY A 19 9.49 -9.17 2.63
N ASP A 20 9.19 -8.58 3.78
CA ASP A 20 8.29 -9.14 4.80
C ASP A 20 6.80 -8.90 4.49
N LYS A 21 6.48 -8.27 3.34
CA LYS A 21 5.11 -7.87 2.94
C LYS A 21 4.42 -6.96 3.94
N ILE A 22 5.19 -6.18 4.69
CA ILE A 22 4.69 -5.21 5.66
C ILE A 22 4.39 -3.91 4.91
N PRO A 23 3.15 -3.36 5.00
CA PRO A 23 2.84 -2.06 4.43
C PRO A 23 3.73 -0.97 5.01
N ALA A 24 4.33 -0.15 4.14
CA ALA A 24 5.14 0.98 4.56
C ALA A 24 4.28 2.09 5.17
N THR A 25 3.02 2.17 4.76
CA THR A 25 2.04 3.13 5.27
C THR A 25 0.61 2.61 5.08
N ALA A 26 -0.32 3.18 5.84
CA ALA A 26 -1.75 2.92 5.72
C ALA A 26 -2.51 4.24 5.51
N LEU A 27 -3.43 4.24 4.55
CA LEU A 27 -4.31 5.37 4.22
C LEU A 27 -5.75 4.99 4.52
N PHE A 28 -6.49 5.90 5.14
CA PHE A 28 -7.92 5.71 5.39
C PHE A 28 -8.74 6.23 4.22
N VAL A 29 -9.75 5.46 3.80
CA VAL A 29 -10.64 5.80 2.69
C VAL A 29 -12.09 5.63 3.13
N ASP A 30 -12.96 6.47 2.59
CA ASP A 30 -14.41 6.43 2.89
C ASP A 30 -15.17 5.38 2.06
N ASP A 31 -14.64 5.02 0.89
CA ASP A 31 -15.21 4.02 -0.02
C ASP A 31 -14.09 3.21 -0.67
N MET A 32 -13.88 2.00 -0.14
CA MET A 32 -12.84 1.07 -0.57
C MET A 32 -13.05 0.62 -2.02
N GLN A 33 -14.31 0.38 -2.42
CA GLN A 33 -14.57 -0.14 -3.76
C GLN A 33 -14.36 0.92 -4.81
N LYS A 34 -14.83 2.13 -4.56
CA LYS A 34 -14.60 3.26 -5.47
C LYS A 34 -13.10 3.53 -5.65
N GLU A 35 -12.33 3.50 -4.57
CA GLU A 35 -10.89 3.75 -4.65
C GLU A 35 -10.13 2.58 -5.31
N TYR A 36 -10.52 1.34 -5.02
CA TYR A 36 -9.98 0.15 -5.69
C TYR A 36 -10.19 0.21 -7.20
N GLU A 37 -11.41 0.47 -7.67
CA GLU A 37 -11.73 0.60 -9.10
C GLU A 37 -10.95 1.75 -9.75
N ARG A 38 -10.88 2.91 -9.09
CA ARG A 38 -10.13 4.07 -9.59
C ARG A 38 -8.64 3.74 -9.77
N LEU A 39 -8.02 3.10 -8.77
CA LEU A 39 -6.62 2.73 -8.80
C LEU A 39 -6.34 1.62 -9.83
N LYS A 40 -7.24 0.64 -9.96
CA LYS A 40 -7.16 -0.42 -10.96
C LYS A 40 -7.21 0.13 -12.39
N GLN A 41 -8.08 1.11 -12.64
CA GLN A 41 -8.15 1.81 -13.93
C GLN A 41 -6.87 2.61 -14.24
N LEU A 42 -6.15 3.06 -13.21
CA LEU A 42 -4.85 3.72 -13.35
C LEU A 42 -3.67 2.73 -13.51
N GLY A 43 -3.95 1.42 -13.56
CA GLY A 43 -2.94 0.38 -13.73
C GLY A 43 -2.20 0.00 -12.45
N VAL A 44 -2.75 0.33 -11.29
CA VAL A 44 -2.18 -0.07 -9.99
C VAL A 44 -2.37 -1.57 -9.76
N GLU A 45 -1.28 -2.24 -9.38
CA GLU A 45 -1.29 -3.67 -9.04
C GLU A 45 -1.55 -3.88 -7.55
N PHE A 46 -2.64 -4.58 -7.24
CA PHE A 46 -3.00 -4.95 -5.87
C PHE A 46 -2.39 -6.30 -5.51
N THR A 47 -1.68 -6.34 -4.38
CA THR A 47 -1.22 -7.60 -3.77
C THR A 47 -2.32 -8.25 -2.93
N THR A 48 -3.24 -7.43 -2.42
CA THR A 48 -4.43 -7.85 -1.68
C THR A 48 -5.61 -7.02 -2.15
N GLU A 49 -6.59 -7.65 -2.78
CA GLU A 49 -7.86 -7.00 -3.15
C GLU A 49 -8.66 -6.60 -1.89
N PRO A 50 -9.65 -5.69 -2.00
CA PRO A 50 -10.52 -5.32 -0.89
C PRO A 50 -11.07 -6.53 -0.13
N THR A 51 -10.55 -6.74 1.07
CA THR A 51 -10.81 -7.91 1.90
C THR A 51 -11.31 -7.44 3.26
N LYS A 52 -12.49 -7.93 3.65
CA LYS A 52 -13.06 -7.63 4.96
C LYS A 52 -12.30 -8.38 6.06
N THR A 53 -11.72 -7.63 6.99
CA THR A 53 -10.94 -8.14 8.12
C THR A 53 -11.54 -7.60 9.43
N GLY A 54 -12.42 -8.38 10.04
CA GLY A 54 -13.12 -7.97 11.25
C GLY A 54 -14.07 -6.80 10.98
N PRO A 55 -13.93 -5.65 11.69
CA PRO A 55 -14.79 -4.49 11.48
C PRO A 55 -14.41 -3.65 10.26
N VAL A 56 -13.22 -3.83 9.69
CA VAL A 56 -12.69 -2.97 8.61
C VAL A 56 -12.56 -3.73 7.29
N THR A 57 -12.58 -3.01 6.18
CA THR A 57 -12.12 -3.50 4.87
C THR A 57 -10.69 -3.03 4.63
N ILE A 58 -9.82 -3.91 4.14
CA ILE A 58 -8.44 -3.55 3.79
C ILE A 58 -8.13 -3.93 2.34
N ALA A 59 -7.30 -3.14 1.68
CA ALA A 59 -6.67 -3.50 0.41
C ALA A 59 -5.18 -3.15 0.47
N VAL A 60 -4.33 -3.85 -0.27
CA VAL A 60 -2.89 -3.57 -0.31
C VAL A 60 -2.43 -3.54 -1.76
N PHE A 61 -1.70 -2.49 -2.14
CA PHE A 61 -1.15 -2.33 -3.49
C PHE A 61 0.30 -1.89 -3.47
N ASN A 62 0.97 -2.09 -4.61
CA ASN A 62 2.35 -1.64 -4.82
C ASN A 62 2.35 -0.22 -5.42
N ASP A 63 3.11 0.69 -4.83
CA ASP A 63 3.26 2.07 -5.31
C ASP A 63 4.20 2.25 -6.52
N THR A 64 4.68 1.15 -7.10
CA THR A 64 5.69 1.06 -8.18
C THR A 64 7.10 1.54 -7.79
N CYS A 65 7.27 2.09 -6.59
CA CYS A 65 8.55 2.55 -6.04
C CYS A 65 9.15 1.53 -5.06
N GLY A 66 8.52 0.36 -4.92
CA GLY A 66 8.96 -0.71 -4.02
C GLY A 66 8.40 -0.59 -2.61
N ASN A 67 7.23 0.05 -2.44
CA ASN A 67 6.51 0.05 -1.19
C ASN A 67 5.13 -0.58 -1.34
N LEU A 68 4.69 -1.25 -0.28
CA LEU A 68 3.30 -1.68 -0.13
C LEU A 68 2.52 -0.59 0.61
N ILE A 69 1.40 -0.19 0.05
CA ILE A 69 0.47 0.78 0.63
C ILE A 69 -0.80 0.03 1.01
N GLN A 70 -1.22 0.17 2.27
CA GLN A 70 -2.48 -0.38 2.74
C GLN A 70 -3.57 0.70 2.69
N LEU A 71 -4.73 0.36 2.13
CA LEU A 71 -5.96 1.12 2.29
C LEU A 71 -6.79 0.49 3.41
N VAL A 72 -7.45 1.32 4.20
CA VAL A 72 -8.33 0.90 5.30
C VAL A 72 -9.64 1.68 5.23
N GLU A 73 -10.76 0.97 5.31
CA GLU A 73 -12.12 1.52 5.42
C GLU A 73 -12.77 0.94 6.68
N GLN A 74 -13.42 1.79 7.49
CA GLN A 74 -14.12 1.38 8.73
C GLN A 74 -15.62 1.19 8.52
#